data_AF-A0A345Z2D8-F1
#
_entry.id   AF-A0A345Z2D8-F1
#
_cell.length_a   1.000
_cell.length_b   1.000
_cell.length_c   1.000
_cell.angle_alpha   90.00
_cell.angle_beta   90.00
_cell.angle_gamma   90.00
#
_symmetry.space_group_name_H-M   'P 1'
#
loop_
_entity.id
_entity.type
_entity.pdbx_description
1 polymer ?
#
loop_
_entity_poly.entity_id
_entity_poly.type
_entity_poly.pdbx_seq_one_letter_code
_entity_poly.pdbx_strand_id
1 'polypeptide(L)'
;MLVESLSAIFGIIGITTGILSILALKPHIWIRPLIEGETDSFIFTSITVLFDFLSTFFAGFAWIIGTKIVNQKIKDKITISKKEKMANKMDLTSFFFGLVGWILSILSLLFLFDFMKDDFASEVATIISVILDATSASLVIAVIFILNSENKKKSI
;
A
#
# COMPACT_ATOMS: atom_id res chain seq x y z
N MET A 1 -12.08 7.70 -7.96
CA MET A 1 -10.98 7.38 -8.88
C MET A 1 -9.67 8.08 -8.56
N LEU A 2 -9.64 9.41 -8.36
CA LEU A 2 -8.36 10.11 -8.09
C LEU A 2 -7.67 9.57 -6.82
N VAL A 3 -8.44 9.36 -5.75
CA VAL A 3 -7.95 8.90 -4.44
C VAL A 3 -7.37 7.48 -4.55
N GLU A 4 -8.06 6.60 -5.27
CA GLU A 4 -7.66 5.23 -5.55
C GLU A 4 -6.38 5.20 -6.39
N SER A 5 -6.28 6.05 -7.42
CA SER A 5 -5.05 6.17 -8.22
C SER A 5 -3.85 6.65 -7.38
N LEU A 6 -4.05 7.64 -6.50
CA LEU A 6 -3.00 8.11 -5.60
C LEU A 6 -2.56 7.00 -4.64
N SER A 7 -3.51 6.28 -4.04
CA SER A 7 -3.22 5.13 -3.18
C SER A 7 -2.37 4.08 -3.89
N ALA A 8 -2.74 3.72 -5.14
CA ALA A 8 -1.99 2.76 -5.94
C ALA A 8 -0.57 3.23 -6.28
N ILE A 9 -0.41 4.49 -6.70
CA ILE A 9 0.90 5.07 -7.02
C ILE A 9 1.83 5.03 -5.80
N PHE A 10 1.35 5.51 -4.66
CA PHE A 10 2.14 5.49 -3.43
C PHE A 10 2.45 4.06 -2.97
N GLY A 11 1.50 3.13 -3.10
CA GLY A 11 1.73 1.72 -2.77
C GLY A 11 2.82 1.10 -3.63
N ILE A 12 2.83 1.35 -4.95
CA ILE A 12 3.88 0.86 -5.85
C ILE A 12 5.25 1.43 -5.49
N ILE A 13 5.32 2.71 -5.12
CA ILE A 13 6.57 3.34 -4.67
C ILE A 13 7.06 2.66 -3.38
N GLY A 14 6.19 2.50 -2.38
CA GLY A 14 6.52 1.83 -1.11
C GLY A 14 7.02 0.40 -1.31
N ILE A 15 6.33 -0.40 -2.13
CA ILE A 15 6.75 -1.75 -2.51
C ILE A 15 8.14 -1.74 -3.14
N THR A 16 8.38 -0.83 -4.09
CA THR A 16 9.67 -0.75 -4.80
C THR A 16 10.79 -0.40 -3.82
N THR A 17 10.56 0.56 -2.92
CA THR A 17 11.57 0.94 -1.92
C THR A 17 11.78 -0.13 -0.85
N GLY A 18 10.74 -0.89 -0.48
CA GLY A 18 10.86 -2.01 0.44
C GLY A 18 11.69 -3.16 -0.13
N ILE A 19 11.53 -3.45 -1.43
CA ILE A 19 12.41 -4.40 -2.14
C ILE A 19 13.85 -3.86 -2.14
N LEU A 20 14.04 -2.58 -2.43
CA LEU A 20 15.37 -1.96 -2.43
C LEU A 20 16.04 -1.98 -1.05
N SER A 21 15.30 -1.85 0.06
CA SER A 21 15.90 -1.97 1.40
C SER A 21 16.42 -3.38 1.68
N ILE A 22 15.67 -4.42 1.30
CA ILE A 22 16.13 -5.82 1.40
C ILE A 22 17.41 -6.02 0.56
N LEU A 23 17.42 -5.49 -0.67
CA LEU A 23 18.59 -5.60 -1.54
C LEU A 23 19.80 -4.81 -1.00
N ALA A 24 19.59 -3.70 -0.29
CA ALA A 24 20.65 -2.92 0.31
C ALA A 24 21.39 -3.68 1.43
N LEU A 25 20.70 -4.58 2.13
CA LEU A 25 21.30 -5.47 3.14
C LEU A 25 22.15 -6.61 2.52
N LYS A 26 22.09 -6.83 1.20
CA LYS A 26 22.84 -7.90 0.51
C LYS A 26 24.03 -7.30 -0.29
N PRO A 27 25.26 -7.33 0.25
CA PRO A 27 26.41 -6.64 -0.36
C PRO A 27 26.84 -7.18 -1.73
N HIS A 28 26.47 -8.41 -2.08
CA HIS A 28 26.87 -9.07 -3.33
C HIS A 28 26.01 -8.69 -4.55
N ILE A 29 24.91 -7.95 -4.36
CA ILE A 29 23.96 -7.64 -5.44
C ILE A 29 24.38 -6.37 -6.21
N TRP A 30 25.15 -5.48 -5.59
CA TRP A 30 25.43 -4.16 -6.13
C TRP A 30 26.77 -4.10 -6.88
N ILE A 31 26.76 -3.51 -8.09
CA ILE A 31 27.93 -3.36 -8.98
C ILE A 31 29.03 -2.50 -8.34
N ARG A 32 28.64 -1.58 -7.46
CA ARG A 32 29.54 -0.94 -6.49
C ARG A 32 29.08 -1.34 -5.09
N PRO A 33 30.00 -1.57 -4.14
CA PRO A 33 29.59 -1.64 -2.74
C PRO A 33 28.81 -0.37 -2.42
N LEU A 34 27.56 -0.54 -1.97
CA LEU A 34 26.83 0.52 -1.29
C LEU A 34 27.76 1.05 -0.20
N ILE A 35 27.90 2.37 -0.12
CA ILE A 35 28.96 3.02 0.66
C ILE A 35 28.86 2.59 2.14
N GLU A 36 27.62 2.37 2.61
CA GLU A 36 27.27 1.82 3.92
C GLU A 36 25.91 1.09 3.77
N GLY A 37 25.90 -0.22 3.45
CA GLY A 37 24.66 -0.96 3.14
C GLY A 37 23.54 -0.86 4.20
N GLU A 38 23.90 -0.67 5.48
CA GLU A 38 22.94 -0.40 6.56
C GLU A 38 22.29 0.99 6.44
N THR A 39 23.06 2.04 6.14
CA THR A 39 22.57 3.41 5.95
C THR A 39 21.62 3.50 4.76
N ASP A 40 21.95 2.83 3.66
CA ASP A 40 21.09 2.79 2.48
C ASP A 40 19.79 2.01 2.75
N SER A 41 19.86 0.89 3.48
CA SER A 41 18.68 0.14 3.91
C SER A 41 17.77 0.98 4.83
N PHE A 42 18.36 1.75 5.75
CA PHE A 42 17.61 2.65 6.62
C PHE A 42 16.87 3.74 5.83
N ILE A 43 17.52 4.34 4.84
CA ILE A 43 16.91 5.35 3.96
C ILE A 43 15.74 4.73 3.18
N PHE A 44 15.95 3.58 2.53
CA PHE A 44 14.90 2.91 1.77
C PHE A 44 13.72 2.48 2.65
N THR A 45 13.99 1.98 3.86
CA THR A 45 12.95 1.60 4.81
C THR A 45 12.17 2.81 5.31
N SER A 46 12.83 3.93 5.59
CA SER A 46 12.18 5.19 5.96
C SER A 46 11.24 5.71 4.86
N ILE A 47 11.69 5.66 3.60
CA ILE A 47 10.88 6.04 2.44
C ILE A 47 9.69 5.08 2.29
N THR A 48 9.90 3.77 2.47
CA THR A 48 8.85 2.75 2.43
C THR A 48 7.76 3.05 3.46
N VAL A 49 8.11 3.27 4.72
CA VAL A 49 7.17 3.64 5.79
C VAL A 49 6.32 4.87 5.42
N LEU A 50 6.94 5.90 4.83
CA LEU A 50 6.24 7.11 4.42
C LEU A 50 5.22 6.83 3.29
N PHE A 51 5.62 6.07 2.27
CA PHE A 51 4.74 5.79 1.13
C PHE A 51 3.66 4.76 1.45
N ASP A 52 3.94 3.78 2.31
CA ASP A 52 2.93 2.84 2.83
C ASP A 52 1.87 3.57 3.65
N PHE A 53 2.30 4.54 4.50
CA PHE A 53 1.38 5.40 5.23
C PHE A 53 0.47 6.18 4.27
N LEU A 54 1.05 6.86 3.27
CA LEU A 54 0.26 7.62 2.29
C LEU A 54 -0.70 6.71 1.52
N SER A 55 -0.22 5.56 1.03
CA SER A 55 -1.04 4.59 0.31
C SER A 55 -2.24 4.13 1.13
N THR A 56 -1.98 3.72 2.38
CA THR A 56 -3.00 3.27 3.33
C THR A 56 -3.97 4.38 3.70
N PHE A 57 -3.47 5.60 3.93
CA PHE A 57 -4.30 6.76 4.21
C PHE A 57 -5.28 7.05 3.06
N PHE A 58 -4.81 7.04 1.82
CA PHE A 58 -5.68 7.25 0.66
C PHE A 58 -6.65 6.08 0.43
N ALA A 59 -6.27 4.82 0.68
CA ALA A 59 -7.18 3.68 0.63
C ALA A 59 -8.33 3.82 1.65
N GLY A 60 -7.99 4.19 2.89
CA GLY A 60 -8.99 4.47 3.93
C GLY A 60 -9.91 5.63 3.55
N PHE A 61 -9.35 6.69 2.96
CA PHE A 61 -10.13 7.83 2.49
C PHE A 61 -11.07 7.47 1.33
N ALA A 62 -10.63 6.63 0.39
CA ALA A 62 -11.45 6.10 -0.69
C ALA A 62 -12.66 5.33 -0.15
N TRP A 63 -12.43 4.46 0.83
CA TRP A 63 -13.50 3.72 1.49
C TRP A 63 -14.51 4.62 2.23
N ILE A 64 -14.05 5.66 2.93
CA ILE A 64 -14.94 6.63 3.61
C ILE A 64 -15.83 7.32 2.57
N ILE A 65 -15.26 7.79 1.47
CA ILE A 65 -16.00 8.43 0.38
C ILE A 65 -16.98 7.44 -0.26
N GLY A 66 -16.52 6.23 -0.60
CA GLY A 66 -17.34 5.18 -1.20
C GLY A 66 -18.53 4.81 -0.33
N THR A 67 -18.31 4.65 0.98
CA THR A 67 -19.36 4.36 1.96
C THR A 67 -20.36 5.51 2.08
N LYS A 68 -19.88 6.77 2.08
CA LYS A 68 -20.76 7.94 2.08
C LYS A 68 -21.65 7.99 0.84
N ILE A 69 -21.10 7.73 -0.34
CA ILE A 69 -21.84 7.68 -1.62
C ILE A 69 -22.89 6.56 -1.60
N VAL A 70 -22.51 5.36 -1.15
CA VAL A 70 -23.43 4.22 -1.01
C VAL A 70 -24.58 4.57 -0.07
N ASN A 71 -24.29 5.14 1.10
CA ASN A 71 -25.31 5.52 2.07
C ASN A 71 -26.25 6.62 1.54
N GLN A 72 -25.72 7.58 0.77
CA GLN A 72 -26.52 8.61 0.14
C GLN A 72 -27.47 8.03 -0.93
N LYS A 73 -26.97 7.14 -1.80
CA LYS A 73 -27.82 6.45 -2.78
C LYS A 73 -28.93 5.61 -2.14
N ILE A 74 -28.67 4.97 -1.00
CA ILE A 74 -29.70 4.26 -0.23
C ILE A 74 -30.79 5.23 0.23
N LYS A 75 -30.41 6.39 0.79
CA LYS A 75 -31.37 7.43 1.22
C LYS A 75 -32.20 7.96 0.06
N ASP A 76 -31.55 8.16 -1.09
CA ASP A 76 -32.16 8.71 -2.30
C ASP A 76 -32.93 7.64 -3.11
N LYS A 77 -33.02 6.39 -2.61
CA LYS A 77 -33.64 5.23 -3.29
C LYS A 77 -33.06 4.95 -4.69
N ILE A 78 -31.80 5.32 -4.90
CA ILE A 78 -31.06 5.06 -6.14
C ILE A 78 -30.51 3.63 -6.10
N THR A 79 -30.69 2.89 -7.19
CA THR A 79 -30.19 1.52 -7.32
C THR A 79 -28.66 1.51 -7.30
N ILE A 80 -28.09 0.73 -6.38
CA ILE A 80 -26.64 0.55 -6.24
C ILE A 80 -26.23 -0.73 -6.96
N SER A 81 -25.23 -0.64 -7.83
CA SER A 81 -24.75 -1.81 -8.55
C SER A 81 -24.01 -2.78 -7.62
N LYS A 82 -23.99 -4.06 -7.97
CA LYS A 82 -23.18 -5.06 -7.24
C LYS A 82 -21.68 -4.71 -7.27
N LYS A 83 -21.22 -4.08 -8.35
CA LYS A 83 -19.83 -3.67 -8.55
C LYS A 83 -19.46 -2.48 -7.67
N GLU A 84 -20.32 -1.47 -7.50
CA GLU A 84 -20.09 -0.35 -6.57
C GLU A 84 -19.93 -0.87 -5.13
N LYS A 85 -20.78 -1.82 -4.71
CA LYS A 85 -20.66 -2.45 -3.37
C LYS A 85 -19.37 -3.26 -3.24
N MET A 86 -19.01 -4.01 -4.28
CA MET A 86 -17.79 -4.82 -4.31
C MET A 86 -16.54 -3.93 -4.26
N ALA A 87 -16.50 -2.85 -5.04
CA ALA A 87 -15.42 -1.86 -5.03
C ALA A 87 -15.21 -1.29 -3.63
N ASN A 88 -16.28 -0.81 -2.98
CA ASN A 88 -16.17 -0.27 -1.61
C ASN A 88 -15.69 -1.32 -0.60
N LYS A 89 -16.07 -2.60 -0.74
CA LYS A 89 -15.56 -3.69 0.11
C LYS A 89 -14.08 -3.97 -0.16
N MET A 90 -13.65 -3.90 -1.41
CA MET A 90 -12.25 -4.07 -1.79
C MET A 90 -11.38 -2.91 -1.29
N ASP A 91 -11.86 -1.66 -1.32
CA ASP A 91 -11.17 -0.50 -0.73
C ASP A 91 -10.93 -0.71 0.77
N LEU A 92 -11.95 -1.17 1.51
CA LEU A 92 -11.80 -1.51 2.93
C LEU A 92 -10.78 -2.63 3.16
N THR A 93 -10.81 -3.64 2.31
CA THR A 93 -9.89 -4.79 2.42
C THR A 93 -8.45 -4.35 2.15
N SER A 94 -8.23 -3.55 1.10
CA SER A 94 -6.95 -2.92 0.80
C SER A 94 -6.46 -2.09 1.97
N PHE A 95 -7.31 -1.25 2.56
CA PHE A 95 -6.95 -0.45 3.72
C PHE A 95 -6.40 -1.31 4.87
N PHE A 96 -7.04 -2.44 5.20
CA PHE A 96 -6.52 -3.32 6.25
C PHE A 96 -5.20 -4.00 5.87
N PHE A 97 -5.04 -4.45 4.63
CA PHE A 97 -3.76 -5.01 4.16
C PHE A 97 -2.63 -3.99 4.25
N GLY A 98 -2.86 -2.76 3.74
CA GLY A 98 -1.89 -1.67 3.82
C GLY A 98 -1.59 -1.23 5.25
N LEU A 99 -2.60 -1.24 6.14
CA LEU A 99 -2.39 -0.90 7.55
C LEU A 99 -1.47 -1.91 8.25
N VAL A 100 -1.67 -3.22 8.00
CA VAL A 100 -0.81 -4.25 8.57
C VAL A 100 0.59 -4.19 7.95
N GLY A 101 0.69 -3.99 6.62
CA GLY A 101 1.97 -3.77 5.94
C GLY A 101 2.73 -2.60 6.55
N TRP A 102 2.11 -1.43 6.64
CA TRP A 102 2.69 -0.24 7.25
C TRP A 102 3.19 -0.44 8.70
N ILE A 103 2.44 -1.18 9.53
CA ILE A 103 2.90 -1.51 10.89
C ILE A 103 4.18 -2.35 10.84
N LEU A 104 4.27 -3.30 9.91
CA LEU A 104 5.47 -4.12 9.72
C LEU A 104 6.64 -3.30 9.14
N SER A 105 6.41 -2.34 8.25
CA SER A 105 7.48 -1.46 7.79
C SER A 105 8.00 -0.55 8.90
N ILE A 106 7.14 -0.08 9.82
CA ILE A 106 7.59 0.60 11.05
C ILE A 106 8.43 -0.33 11.92
N LEU A 107 7.98 -1.57 12.15
CA LEU A 107 8.75 -2.54 12.93
C LEU A 107 10.11 -2.84 12.28
N SER A 108 10.15 -2.99 10.96
CA SER A 108 11.40 -3.14 10.21
C SER A 108 12.36 -1.97 10.45
N LEU A 109 11.85 -0.74 10.42
CA LEU A 109 12.65 0.46 10.72
C LEU A 109 13.15 0.47 12.17
N LEU A 110 12.32 0.04 13.13
CA LEU A 110 12.72 -0.07 14.53
C LEU A 110 13.88 -1.06 14.73
N PHE A 111 13.87 -2.19 14.02
CA PHE A 111 14.96 -3.17 14.05
C PHE A 111 16.27 -2.71 13.43
N LEU A 112 16.28 -1.58 12.71
CA LEU A 112 17.51 -0.97 12.19
C LEU A 112 18.16 0.02 13.16
N PHE A 113 17.48 0.43 14.23
CA PHE A 113 18.09 1.29 15.26
C PHE A 113 18.96 0.50 16.23
N ASP A 114 20.04 1.11 16.72
CA ASP A 114 21.02 0.49 17.63
C ASP A 114 20.40 -0.16 18.88
N PHE A 115 19.28 0.38 19.39
CA PHE A 115 18.63 -0.13 20.61
C PHE A 115 17.78 -1.40 20.37
N MET A 116 17.48 -1.73 19.11
CA MET A 116 16.65 -2.87 18.70
C MET A 116 17.29 -3.66 17.54
N LYS A 117 18.60 -3.50 17.32
CA LYS A 117 19.28 -4.00 16.13
C LYS A 117 19.11 -5.50 15.94
N ASP A 118 18.39 -5.89 14.88
CA ASP A 118 18.22 -7.28 14.43
C ASP A 118 17.94 -7.28 12.92
N ASP A 119 19.02 -7.43 12.13
CA ASP A 119 18.94 -7.38 10.66
C ASP A 119 18.06 -8.50 10.09
N PHE A 120 18.01 -9.66 10.75
CA PHE A 120 17.17 -10.78 10.32
C PHE A 120 15.69 -10.48 10.57
N ALA A 121 15.35 -9.94 11.75
CA ALA A 121 13.99 -9.51 12.05
C ALA A 121 13.54 -8.35 11.14
N SER A 122 14.43 -7.40 10.82
CA SER A 122 14.19 -6.33 9.85
C SER A 122 13.90 -6.88 8.45
N GLU A 123 14.73 -7.82 7.96
CA GLU A 123 14.54 -8.47 6.66
C GLU A 123 13.18 -9.20 6.58
N VAL A 124 12.85 -10.02 7.58
CA VAL A 124 11.59 -10.76 7.62
C VAL A 124 10.38 -9.81 7.70
N ALA A 125 10.44 -8.78 8.56
CA ALA A 125 9.37 -7.78 8.68
C ALA A 125 9.14 -7.06 7.34
N THR A 126 10.23 -6.68 6.65
CA THR A 126 10.16 -6.02 5.34
C THR A 126 9.55 -6.92 4.27
N ILE A 127 9.95 -8.20 4.21
CA ILE A 127 9.39 -9.15 3.23
C ILE A 127 7.88 -9.29 3.41
N ILE A 128 7.42 -9.48 4.66
CA ILE A 128 5.99 -9.63 4.93
C ILE A 128 5.24 -8.32 4.63
N SER A 129 5.81 -7.16 5.00
CA SER A 129 5.25 -5.84 4.65
C SER A 129 5.03 -5.73 3.15
N VAL A 130 6.08 -5.93 2.35
CA VAL A 130 6.04 -5.82 0.88
C VAL A 130 4.96 -6.72 0.27
N ILE A 131 4.77 -7.93 0.78
CA ILE A 131 3.71 -8.84 0.30
C ILE A 131 2.32 -8.29 0.60
N LEU A 132 2.10 -7.76 1.81
CA LEU A 132 0.82 -7.17 2.21
C LEU A 132 0.54 -5.88 1.44
N ASP A 133 1.54 -5.02 1.27
CA ASP A 133 1.44 -3.78 0.51
C ASP A 133 1.18 -4.05 -0.98
N ALA A 134 1.83 -5.07 -1.55
CA ALA A 134 1.54 -5.54 -2.92
C ALA A 134 0.12 -6.08 -3.08
N THR A 135 -0.38 -6.82 -2.08
CA THR A 135 -1.76 -7.31 -2.06
C THR A 135 -2.74 -6.13 -1.99
N SER A 136 -2.46 -5.15 -1.13
CA SER A 136 -3.23 -3.92 -0.99
C SER A 136 -3.28 -3.15 -2.32
N ALA A 137 -2.13 -2.87 -2.93
CA ALA A 137 -2.05 -2.13 -4.18
C ALA A 137 -2.79 -2.86 -5.32
N SER A 138 -2.68 -4.20 -5.38
CA SER A 138 -3.39 -5.01 -6.37
C SER A 138 -4.91 -4.89 -6.24
N LEU A 139 -5.44 -4.86 -5.00
CA LEU A 139 -6.86 -4.65 -4.74
C LEU A 139 -7.32 -3.25 -5.21
N VAL A 140 -6.55 -2.20 -4.90
CA VAL A 140 -6.86 -0.83 -5.36
C VAL A 140 -6.87 -0.74 -6.88
N ILE A 141 -5.88 -1.33 -7.55
CA ILE A 141 -5.83 -1.38 -9.02
C ILE A 141 -7.08 -2.09 -9.57
N ALA A 142 -7.49 -3.21 -8.97
CA ALA A 142 -8.71 -3.90 -9.36
C ALA A 142 -9.97 -3.05 -9.16
N VAL A 143 -10.06 -2.25 -8.09
CA VAL A 143 -11.15 -1.27 -7.87
C VAL A 143 -11.20 -0.25 -9.00
N ILE A 144 -10.06 0.33 -9.38
CA ILE A 144 -9.97 1.28 -10.49
C ILE A 144 -10.52 0.67 -11.79
N PHE A 145 -10.15 -0.58 -12.10
CA PHE A 145 -10.68 -1.28 -13.27
C PHE A 145 -12.19 -1.52 -13.19
N ILE A 146 -12.70 -1.94 -12.02
CA ILE A 146 -14.13 -2.18 -11.82
C ILE A 146 -14.93 -0.89 -12.05
N LEU A 147 -14.53 0.21 -11.43
CA LEU A 147 -15.22 1.51 -11.53
C LEU A 147 -15.14 2.08 -12.95
N ASN A 148 -13.98 1.98 -13.60
CA ASN A 148 -13.84 2.39 -15.01
C ASN A 148 -14.76 1.57 -15.94
N SER A 149 -14.88 0.26 -15.70
CA SER A 149 -15.76 -0.61 -16.49
C SER A 149 -17.24 -0.25 -16.35
N GLU A 150 -17.65 0.28 -15.19
CA GLU A 150 -19.03 0.72 -14.97
C GLU A 150 -19.33 2.08 -15.58
N ASN A 151 -18.40 3.03 -15.48
CA ASN A 151 -18.59 4.36 -16.07
C ASN A 151 -18.79 4.27 -17.58
N LYS A 152 -18.03 3.40 -18.27
CA LYS A 152 -18.21 3.13 -19.71
C LYS A 152 -19.57 2.52 -20.05
N LYS A 153 -20.18 1.75 -19.16
CA LYS A 153 -21.52 1.16 -19.38
C LYS A 153 -22.66 2.15 -19.19
N LYS A 154 -22.45 3.23 -18.43
CA LYS A 154 -23.46 4.27 -18.19
C LYS A 154 -23.44 5.37 -19.26
N SER A 155 -22.41 5.42 -20.10
CA SER A 155 -22.22 6.43 -21.17
C SER A 155 -22.65 5.96 -22.57
N ILE A 156 -23.21 4.75 -22.69
CA ILE A 156 -23.78 4.15 -23.90
C ILE A 156 -25.28 3.98 -23.66
#